data_AF-A0AAX6EH62-F1
#
_entry.id   AF-A0AAX6EH62-F1
#
_cell.length_a   1.000
_cell.length_b   1.000
_cell.length_c   1.000
_cell.angle_alpha   90.00
_cell.angle_beta   90.00
_cell.angle_gamma   90.00
#
_symmetry.space_group_name_H-M   'P 1'
#
loop_
_entity.id
_entity.type
_entity.pdbx_description
1 polymer ?
#
loop_
_entity_poly.entity_id
_entity_poly.type
_entity_poly.pdbx_seq_one_letter_code
_entity_poly.pdbx_strand_id
1 'polypeptide(L)'
;MSKQPLIYSFVAKGTVVLAEHTSFSGNFSTIAVQCLQKLPPNSSKFTYSCDGHTFNFLLDRGFVFLVVADELVGRGVPFVFLERVKDDFMKRYGSSINENPHPLADEDDDDLFEDRFSIAYQLDREFGPVLKEHMQYCINHPEEMGKLSKLKTQIMEVKGIMMDNIEKVLDRGEKIELLVDKTENLQFQG
;
A
#
# COMPACT_ATOMS: atom_id res chain seq x y z
N MET A 1 -17.42 -14.18 -13.37
CA MET A 1 -17.28 -13.37 -12.14
C MET A 1 -16.24 -12.30 -12.39
N SER A 2 -16.54 -11.04 -12.17
CA SER A 2 -15.54 -9.97 -12.28
C SER A 2 -14.50 -10.15 -11.18
N LYS A 3 -13.28 -10.55 -11.55
CA LYS A 3 -12.12 -10.43 -10.65
C LYS A 3 -11.94 -8.95 -10.36
N GLN A 4 -11.85 -8.57 -9.09
CA GLN A 4 -11.53 -7.18 -8.76
C GLN A 4 -10.05 -6.94 -9.12
N PRO A 5 -9.73 -5.84 -9.81
CA PRO A 5 -8.38 -5.55 -10.29
C PRO A 5 -7.38 -5.28 -9.16
N LEU A 6 -7.85 -4.74 -8.04
CA LEU A 6 -7.06 -4.42 -6.85
C LEU A 6 -7.54 -5.31 -5.70
N ILE A 7 -6.60 -5.92 -4.99
CA ILE A 7 -6.86 -7.07 -4.11
C ILE A 7 -6.60 -6.74 -2.65
N TYR A 8 -5.45 -6.14 -2.37
CA TYR A 8 -5.01 -5.76 -1.03
C TYR A 8 -4.20 -4.47 -1.10
N SER A 9 -4.28 -3.64 -0.08
CA SER A 9 -3.51 -2.40 0.01
C SER A 9 -3.17 -2.07 1.46
N PHE A 10 -2.03 -1.43 1.69
CA PHE A 10 -1.68 -0.85 2.98
C PHE A 10 -0.99 0.50 2.86
N VAL A 11 -0.94 1.21 3.98
CA VAL A 11 0.01 2.31 4.26
C VAL A 11 0.87 1.93 5.45
N ALA A 12 2.19 2.14 5.35
CA ALA A 12 3.17 1.85 6.39
C ALA A 12 4.12 3.02 6.62
N LYS A 13 4.68 3.16 7.83
CA LYS A 13 5.85 4.00 8.13
C LYS A 13 7.05 3.09 8.32
N GLY A 14 8.07 3.24 7.47
CA GLY A 14 9.14 2.24 7.38
C GLY A 14 8.55 0.85 7.13
N THR A 15 8.67 -0.03 8.13
CA THR A 15 8.17 -1.41 8.09
C THR A 15 6.90 -1.64 8.91
N VAL A 16 6.38 -0.60 9.59
CA VAL A 16 5.20 -0.69 10.46
C VAL A 16 3.95 -0.36 9.65
N VAL A 17 3.08 -1.36 9.45
CA VAL A 17 1.79 -1.17 8.78
C VAL A 17 0.85 -0.37 9.69
N LEU A 18 0.33 0.74 9.18
CA LEU A 18 -0.52 1.67 9.92
C LEU A 18 -2.01 1.43 9.68
N ALA A 19 -2.35 1.06 8.44
CA ALA A 19 -3.69 0.73 8.00
C ALA A 19 -3.61 -0.18 6.79
N GLU A 20 -4.54 -1.11 6.67
CA GLU A 20 -4.66 -2.00 5.52
C GLU A 20 -6.10 -2.24 5.12
N HIS A 21 -6.29 -2.73 3.90
CA HIS A 21 -7.60 -3.15 3.43
C HIS A 21 -7.49 -4.27 2.41
N THR A 22 -8.38 -5.25 2.53
CA THR A 22 -8.67 -6.22 1.48
C THR A 22 -10.13 -6.65 1.50
N SER A 23 -10.62 -7.05 0.33
CA SER A 23 -11.90 -7.76 0.16
C SER A 23 -11.70 -9.26 -0.12
N PHE A 24 -10.48 -9.76 0.05
CA PHE A 24 -10.09 -11.13 -0.24
C PHE A 24 -9.48 -11.76 1.01
N SER A 25 -9.82 -13.02 1.26
CA SER A 25 -9.12 -13.87 2.20
C SER A 25 -7.94 -14.53 1.48
N GLY A 26 -6.83 -14.69 2.19
CA GLY A 26 -5.61 -15.19 1.61
C GLY A 26 -4.36 -14.75 2.36
N ASN A 27 -3.20 -15.03 1.78
CA ASN A 27 -1.89 -14.69 2.36
C ASN A 27 -1.25 -13.42 1.76
N PHE A 28 -2.01 -12.61 1.01
CA PHE A 28 -1.48 -11.38 0.41
C PHE A 28 -0.89 -10.40 1.43
N SER A 29 -1.51 -10.23 2.60
CA SER A 29 -1.00 -9.33 3.64
C SER A 29 0.36 -9.80 4.15
N THR A 30 0.49 -11.09 4.48
CA THR A 30 1.74 -11.70 4.94
C THR A 30 2.86 -11.49 3.93
N ILE A 31 2.59 -11.80 2.66
CA ILE A 31 3.56 -11.69 1.57
C ILE A 31 3.95 -10.23 1.33
N ALA A 32 2.98 -9.32 1.34
CA ALA A 32 3.23 -7.90 1.15
C ALA A 32 4.09 -7.32 2.27
N VAL A 33 3.90 -7.75 3.52
CA VAL A 33 4.74 -7.38 4.66
C VAL A 33 6.16 -7.97 4.51
N GLN A 34 6.31 -9.21 4.04
CA GLN A 34 7.64 -9.77 3.74
C GLN A 34 8.37 -8.96 2.66
N CYS A 35 7.67 -8.57 1.60
CA CYS A 35 8.23 -7.68 0.58
C CYS A 35 8.64 -6.31 1.15
N LEU A 36 7.83 -5.74 2.05
CA LEU A 36 8.10 -4.46 2.72
C LEU A 36 9.45 -4.48 3.46
N GLN A 37 9.75 -5.57 4.17
CA GLN A 37 11.02 -5.71 4.92
C GLN A 37 12.27 -5.70 4.03
N LYS A 38 12.12 -6.03 2.74
CA LYS A 38 13.22 -6.22 1.81
C LYS A 38 13.18 -5.21 0.65
N LEU A 39 12.44 -4.10 0.80
CA LEU A 39 12.46 -3.03 -0.19
C LEU A 39 13.85 -2.40 -0.28
N PRO A 40 14.34 -2.10 -1.50
CA PRO A 40 15.61 -1.41 -1.65
C PRO A 40 15.49 0.04 -1.17
N PRO A 41 16.47 0.56 -0.39
CA PRO A 41 16.38 1.87 0.25
C PRO A 41 16.39 3.05 -0.74
N ASN A 42 16.89 2.85 -1.97
CA ASN A 42 17.09 3.92 -2.94
C ASN A 42 15.98 4.02 -4.00
N SER A 43 14.88 3.26 -3.87
CA SER A 43 13.80 3.31 -4.85
C SER A 43 12.58 4.05 -4.32
N SER A 44 12.07 5.00 -5.11
CA SER A 44 10.77 5.63 -4.82
C SER A 44 9.58 4.79 -5.29
N LYS A 45 9.79 3.86 -6.22
CA LYS A 45 8.76 2.98 -6.79
C LYS A 45 9.33 1.61 -7.07
N PHE A 46 8.61 0.56 -6.70
CA PHE A 46 9.09 -0.80 -6.87
C PHE A 46 7.92 -1.75 -7.16
N THR A 47 8.14 -2.78 -7.97
CA THR A 47 7.13 -3.81 -8.23
C THR A 47 7.72 -5.20 -8.06
N TYR A 48 7.08 -6.06 -7.25
CA TYR A 48 7.31 -7.50 -7.28
C TYR A 48 6.21 -8.20 -8.08
N SER A 49 6.54 -9.22 -8.85
CA SER A 49 5.57 -10.11 -9.52
C SER A 49 5.59 -11.50 -8.92
N CYS A 50 4.42 -12.12 -8.76
CA CYS A 50 4.24 -13.49 -8.25
C CYS A 50 2.90 -14.07 -8.71
N ASP A 51 2.88 -15.28 -9.28
CA ASP A 51 1.68 -16.05 -9.67
C ASP A 51 0.53 -15.23 -10.29
N GLY A 52 0.83 -14.40 -11.30
CA GLY A 52 -0.17 -13.57 -11.98
C GLY A 52 -0.65 -12.36 -11.18
N HIS A 53 0.06 -11.99 -10.12
CA HIS A 53 -0.20 -10.82 -9.28
C HIS A 53 1.04 -9.91 -9.22
N THR A 54 0.79 -8.63 -8.98
CA THR A 54 1.84 -7.62 -8.80
C THR A 54 1.69 -6.92 -7.46
N PHE A 55 2.78 -6.81 -6.72
CA PHE A 55 2.91 -6.06 -5.48
C PHE A 55 3.61 -4.75 -5.80
N ASN A 56 2.86 -3.65 -5.81
CA ASN A 56 3.32 -2.35 -6.29
C ASN A 56 3.53 -1.42 -5.10
N PHE A 57 4.72 -0.84 -4.99
CA PHE A 57 5.16 0.01 -3.89
C PHE A 57 5.45 1.43 -4.38
N LEU A 58 5.03 2.41 -3.58
CA LEU A 58 5.36 3.82 -3.70
C LEU A 58 5.89 4.31 -2.37
N LEU A 59 7.09 4.89 -2.35
CA LEU A 59 7.73 5.41 -1.15
C LEU A 59 7.74 6.95 -1.22
N ASP A 60 7.29 7.61 -0.16
CA ASP A 60 7.31 9.07 -0.01
C ASP A 60 7.47 9.46 1.47
N ARG A 61 8.45 10.32 1.79
CA ARG A 61 8.67 10.88 3.13
C ARG A 61 8.72 9.84 4.28
N GLY A 62 9.35 8.69 4.03
CA GLY A 62 9.46 7.61 5.03
C GLY A 62 8.21 6.72 5.16
N PHE A 63 7.16 7.01 4.38
CA PHE A 63 5.98 6.17 4.26
C PHE A 63 6.04 5.29 3.01
N VAL A 64 5.42 4.13 3.11
CA VAL A 64 5.31 3.15 2.04
C VAL A 64 3.83 2.87 1.78
N PHE A 65 3.45 2.99 0.52
CA PHE A 65 2.11 2.72 0.02
C PHE A 65 2.18 1.48 -0.87
N LEU A 66 1.33 0.49 -0.60
CA LEU A 66 1.28 -0.75 -1.38
C LEU A 66 -0.11 -0.99 -1.96
N VAL A 67 -0.15 -1.51 -3.20
CA VAL A 67 -1.31 -2.22 -3.72
C VAL A 67 -0.90 -3.52 -4.41
N VAL A 68 -1.64 -4.58 -4.09
CA VAL A 68 -1.61 -5.86 -4.82
C VAL A 68 -2.69 -5.82 -5.88
N ALA A 69 -2.31 -6.13 -7.12
CA ALA A 69 -3.20 -6.11 -8.27
C ALA A 69 -3.03 -7.38 -9.11
N ASP A 70 -4.09 -7.78 -9.81
CA ASP A 70 -3.99 -8.79 -10.87
C ASP A 70 -3.06 -8.25 -11.98
N GLU A 71 -2.11 -9.07 -12.42
CA GLU A 71 -1.08 -8.65 -13.38
C GLU A 71 -1.68 -8.19 -14.71
N LEU A 72 -2.87 -8.69 -15.09
CA LEU A 72 -3.57 -8.31 -16.32
C LEU A 72 -4.06 -6.86 -16.30
N VAL A 73 -4.16 -6.23 -15.13
CA VAL A 73 -4.51 -4.80 -14.97
C VAL A 73 -3.39 -3.90 -15.49
N GLY A 74 -2.17 -4.44 -15.57
CA GLY A 74 -0.97 -3.67 -15.86
C GLY A 74 -0.61 -2.70 -14.73
N ARG A 75 0.44 -1.90 -14.95
CA ARG A 75 1.04 -1.09 -13.88
C ARG A 75 0.43 0.31 -13.73
N GLY A 76 -0.18 0.86 -14.77
CA GLY A 76 -0.65 2.24 -14.72
C GLY A 76 -1.78 2.46 -13.71
N VAL A 77 -2.78 1.58 -13.64
CA VAL A 77 -3.89 1.69 -12.67
C VAL A 77 -3.39 1.55 -11.21
N PRO A 78 -2.59 0.52 -10.84
CA PRO A 78 -1.98 0.43 -9.51
C PRO A 78 -1.26 1.70 -9.07
N PHE A 79 -0.44 2.29 -9.93
CA PHE A 79 0.31 3.50 -9.56
C PHE A 79 -0.51 4.78 -9.59
N VAL A 80 -1.62 4.83 -10.34
CA VAL A 80 -2.60 5.92 -10.20
C VAL A 80 -3.30 5.82 -8.86
N PHE A 81 -3.73 4.61 -8.45
CA PHE A 81 -4.31 4.36 -7.13
C PHE A 81 -3.35 4.77 -6.02
N LEU A 82 -2.10 4.32 -6.06
CA LEU A 82 -1.09 4.61 -5.04
C LEU A 82 -0.86 6.11 -4.84
N GLU A 83 -0.83 6.89 -5.93
CA GLU A 83 -0.63 8.34 -5.83
C GLU A 83 -1.84 9.02 -5.19
N ARG A 84 -3.07 8.57 -5.52
CA ARG A 84 -4.30 9.10 -4.89
C ARG A 84 -4.33 8.81 -3.39
N VAL A 85 -3.98 7.58 -2.99
CA VAL A 85 -3.88 7.19 -1.58
C VAL A 85 -2.83 8.02 -0.87
N LYS A 86 -1.63 8.15 -1.46
CA LYS A 86 -0.54 8.96 -0.90
C LYS A 86 -0.96 10.42 -0.74
N ASP A 87 -1.57 11.02 -1.76
CA ASP A 87 -2.00 12.42 -1.70
C ASP A 87 -3.08 12.64 -0.62
N ASP A 88 -4.04 11.72 -0.46
CA ASP A 88 -5.07 11.80 0.60
C ASP A 88 -4.45 11.59 1.99
N PHE A 89 -3.59 10.58 2.15
CA PHE A 89 -2.87 10.34 3.40
C PHE A 89 -2.07 11.58 3.83
N MET A 90 -1.32 12.16 2.89
CA MET A 90 -0.49 13.32 3.16
C MET A 90 -1.30 14.60 3.38
N LYS A 91 -2.50 14.70 2.79
CA LYS A 91 -3.43 15.79 3.10
C LYS A 91 -3.97 15.70 4.53
N ARG A 92 -4.21 14.49 5.04
CA ARG A 92 -4.76 14.26 6.39
C ARG A 92 -3.71 14.35 7.48
N TYR A 93 -2.53 13.77 7.23
CA TYR A 93 -1.51 13.55 8.25
C TYR A 93 -0.22 14.35 8.01
N GLY A 94 -0.12 15.08 6.90
CA GLY A 94 1.10 15.83 6.51
C GLY A 94 1.55 16.86 7.53
N SER A 95 0.63 17.49 8.27
CA SER A 95 0.98 18.44 9.33
C SER A 95 1.71 17.74 10.49
N SER A 96 1.16 16.63 10.98
CA SER A 96 1.74 15.86 12.09
C SER A 96 3.07 15.19 11.74
N ILE A 97 3.38 15.00 10.46
CA ILE A 97 4.68 14.46 10.00
C ILE A 97 5.79 15.52 10.10
N ASN A 98 5.45 16.81 9.98
CA ASN A 98 6.41 17.92 9.96
C ASN A 98 6.57 18.61 11.33
N GLU A 99 5.83 18.18 12.35
CA GLU A 99 6.01 18.64 13.71
C GLU A 99 7.34 18.08 14.23
N ASN A 100 8.39 18.89 14.12
CA ASN A 100 9.65 18.63 14.81
C ASN A 100 9.35 18.54 16.31
N PRO A 101 9.79 17.49 17.03
CA PRO A 101 9.73 17.48 18.48
C PRO A 101 10.47 18.73 18.97
N HIS A 102 9.76 19.63 19.64
CA HIS A 102 10.36 20.86 20.14
C HIS A 102 11.46 20.47 21.15
N PRO A 103 12.74 20.85 20.96
CA PRO A 103 13.85 20.39 21.82
C PRO A 103 13.82 20.93 23.27
N LEU A 104 12.74 21.61 23.67
CA LEU A 104 12.62 22.33 24.94
C LEU A 104 11.24 22.10 25.59
N ALA A 105 10.54 21.01 25.28
CA ALA A 105 9.45 20.59 26.15
C ALA A 105 10.11 20.04 27.42
N ASP A 106 9.90 20.74 28.54
CA ASP A 106 10.45 20.40 29.85
C ASP A 106 10.18 18.91 30.16
N GLU A 107 11.17 18.20 30.67
CA GLU A 107 11.21 16.73 30.85
C GLU A 107 10.16 16.17 31.85
N ASP A 108 9.25 17.01 32.35
CA ASP A 108 8.28 16.70 33.42
C ASP A 108 6.82 16.56 32.92
N ASP A 109 6.52 16.77 31.64
CA ASP A 109 5.20 16.43 31.08
C ASP A 109 5.24 15.00 30.50
N ASP A 110 4.59 14.08 31.22
CA ASP A 110 4.30 12.68 30.87
C ASP A 110 3.34 12.55 29.67
N ASP A 111 3.13 13.63 28.91
CA ASP A 111 2.51 13.62 27.58
C ASP A 111 3.57 13.22 26.56
N LEU A 112 3.98 11.97 26.67
CA LEU A 112 4.64 11.19 25.62
C LEU A 112 3.87 11.46 24.33
N PHE A 113 4.39 12.34 23.45
CA PHE A 113 3.89 12.48 22.10
C PHE A 113 4.18 11.15 21.39
N GLU A 114 3.34 10.14 21.63
CA GLU A 114 3.42 8.85 21.00
C GLU A 114 3.34 9.14 19.50
N ASP A 115 4.45 8.93 18.82
CA ASP A 115 4.50 8.95 17.37
C ASP A 115 3.49 7.93 16.89
N ARG A 116 2.27 8.39 16.57
CA ARG A 116 1.13 7.55 16.20
C ARG A 116 1.40 6.66 14.99
N PHE A 117 2.50 6.93 14.28
CA PHE A 117 3.00 6.15 13.17
C PHE A 117 3.99 5.04 13.58
N SER A 118 4.28 4.88 14.87
CA SER A 118 5.08 3.78 15.43
C SER A 118 4.23 2.61 15.91
N ILE A 119 2.91 2.79 16.01
CA ILE A 119 1.97 1.75 16.46
C ILE A 119 1.34 1.07 15.24
N ALA A 120 1.49 -0.25 15.15
CA ALA A 120 0.91 -1.04 14.07
C ALA A 120 -0.63 -0.97 14.11
N TYR A 121 -1.26 -0.83 12.94
CA TYR A 121 -2.71 -0.78 12.75
C TYR A 121 -3.42 0.39 13.46
N GLN A 122 -2.67 1.37 13.98
CA GLN A 122 -3.23 2.51 14.71
C GLN A 122 -4.19 3.36 13.88
N LEU A 123 -4.02 3.37 12.55
CA LEU A 123 -4.85 4.15 11.64
C LEU A 123 -5.90 3.30 10.92
N ASP A 124 -6.04 2.02 11.25
CA ASP A 124 -6.85 1.08 10.47
C ASP A 124 -8.34 1.48 10.46
N ARG A 125 -8.86 1.94 11.60
CA ARG A 125 -10.24 2.44 11.71
C ARG A 125 -10.51 3.72 10.92
N GLU A 126 -9.50 4.57 10.77
CA GLU A 126 -9.63 5.86 10.08
C GLU A 126 -9.37 5.74 8.58
N PHE A 127 -8.34 4.97 8.21
CA PHE A 127 -7.77 4.96 6.88
C PHE A 127 -8.01 3.65 6.12
N GLY A 128 -8.33 2.54 6.80
CA GLY A 128 -8.80 1.30 6.16
C GLY A 128 -10.04 1.51 5.28
N PRO A 129 -11.09 2.21 5.75
CA PRO A 129 -12.25 2.56 4.91
C PRO A 129 -11.88 3.44 3.71
N VAL A 130 -10.90 4.34 3.87
CA VAL A 130 -10.42 5.22 2.81
C VAL A 130 -9.71 4.43 1.72
N LEU A 131 -8.87 3.45 2.09
CA LEU A 131 -8.26 2.51 1.14
C LEU A 131 -9.32 1.76 0.34
N LYS A 132 -10.37 1.26 1.01
CA LYS A 132 -11.53 0.62 0.37
C LYS A 132 -12.20 1.54 -0.65
N GLU A 133 -12.48 2.78 -0.28
CA GLU A 133 -13.11 3.77 -1.16
C GLU A 133 -12.26 4.05 -2.41
N HIS A 134 -10.94 4.25 -2.25
CA HIS A 134 -10.05 4.44 -3.40
C HIS A 134 -9.98 3.21 -4.30
N MET A 135 -9.99 2.00 -3.73
CA MET A 135 -10.00 0.75 -4.50
C MET A 135 -11.31 0.62 -5.30
N GLN A 136 -12.45 0.90 -4.68
CA GLN A 136 -13.75 0.90 -5.33
C GLN A 136 -13.87 1.99 -6.41
N TYR A 137 -13.31 3.18 -6.16
CA TYR A 137 -13.30 4.26 -7.13
C TYR A 137 -12.57 3.85 -8.42
N CYS A 138 -11.44 3.15 -8.31
CA CYS A 138 -10.71 2.65 -9.48
C CYS A 138 -11.52 1.66 -10.32
N ILE A 139 -12.38 0.87 -9.68
CA ILE A 139 -13.27 -0.09 -10.34
C ILE A 139 -14.44 0.62 -11.01
N ASN A 140 -15.02 1.61 -10.34
CA ASN A 140 -16.22 2.30 -10.79
C ASN A 140 -15.96 3.37 -11.88
N HIS A 141 -14.70 3.78 -12.07
CA HIS A 141 -14.32 4.83 -13.03
C HIS A 141 -13.24 4.34 -14.04
N PRO A 142 -13.51 3.27 -14.83
CA PRO A 142 -12.51 2.66 -15.70
C PRO A 142 -12.04 3.60 -16.83
N GLU A 143 -12.89 4.50 -17.34
CA GLU A 143 -12.51 5.43 -18.40
C GLU A 143 -11.51 6.50 -17.93
N GLU A 144 -11.76 7.08 -16.75
CA GLU A 144 -10.85 8.05 -16.12
C GLU A 144 -9.53 7.37 -15.77
N MET A 145 -9.60 6.20 -15.12
CA MET A 145 -8.43 5.39 -14.78
C MET A 145 -7.63 5.01 -16.01
N GLY A 146 -8.29 4.67 -17.13
CA GLY A 146 -7.63 4.37 -18.40
C GLY A 146 -6.84 5.55 -18.96
N LYS A 147 -7.38 6.78 -18.89
CA LYS A 147 -6.68 8.00 -19.32
C LYS A 147 -5.48 8.30 -18.44
N LEU A 148 -5.67 8.26 -17.12
CA LEU A 148 -4.60 8.52 -16.15
C LEU A 148 -3.50 7.45 -16.22
N SER A 149 -3.88 6.19 -16.39
CA SER A 149 -2.97 5.04 -16.49
C SER A 149 -2.03 5.17 -17.69
N LYS A 150 -2.53 5.62 -18.86
CA LYS A 150 -1.71 5.85 -20.06
C LYS A 150 -0.63 6.90 -19.80
N LEU A 151 -1.01 8.04 -19.22
CA LEU A 151 -0.07 9.09 -18.85
C LEU A 151 0.95 8.60 -17.82
N LYS A 152 0.48 7.82 -16.84
CA LYS A 152 1.35 7.32 -15.77
C LYS A 152 2.37 6.32 -16.29
N THR A 153 1.96 5.43 -17.19
CA THR A 153 2.83 4.39 -17.77
C THR A 153 4.02 5.03 -18.50
N GLN A 154 3.78 6.06 -19.30
CA GLN A 154 4.85 6.81 -19.98
C GLN A 154 5.84 7.43 -18.99
N ILE A 155 5.35 8.04 -17.91
CA ILE A 155 6.21 8.62 -16.86
C ILE A 155 7.05 7.53 -16.16
N MET A 156 6.46 6.35 -15.95
CA MET A 156 7.11 5.23 -15.26
C MET A 156 8.20 4.58 -16.11
N GLU A 157 7.99 4.46 -17.43
CA GLU A 157 9.01 4.01 -18.37
C GLU A 157 10.23 4.93 -18.35
N VAL A 158 10.01 6.25 -18.31
CA VAL A 158 11.09 7.24 -18.23
C VAL A 158 11.82 7.20 -16.88
N LYS A 159 11.11 6.95 -15.78
CA LYS A 159 11.69 6.91 -14.43
C LYS A 159 12.36 5.59 -14.07
N GLY A 160 12.18 4.52 -14.85
CA GLY A 160 12.80 3.22 -14.64
C GLY A 160 12.38 2.56 -13.33
N ILE A 161 11.13 2.10 -13.23
CA ILE A 161 10.68 1.31 -12.07
C ILE A 161 11.44 -0.03 -12.04
N MET A 162 12.07 -0.32 -10.92
CA MET A 162 12.71 -1.61 -10.67
C MET A 162 11.64 -2.67 -10.44
N MET A 163 11.79 -3.80 -11.14
CA MET A 163 10.88 -4.93 -11.10
C MET A 163 11.66 -6.21 -10.84
N ASP A 164 11.19 -7.00 -9.89
CA ASP A 164 11.79 -8.28 -9.54
C ASP A 164 10.73 -9.36 -9.28
N ASN A 165 11.13 -10.62 -9.36
CA ASN A 165 10.29 -11.72 -8.89
C ASN A 165 10.37 -11.78 -7.36
N ILE A 166 9.22 -11.98 -6.72
CA ILE A 166 9.12 -12.14 -5.27
C ILE A 166 9.99 -13.28 -4.73
N GLU A 167 10.25 -14.33 -5.52
CA GLU A 167 11.10 -15.46 -5.14
C GLU A 167 12.51 -15.05 -4.72
N LYS A 168 13.03 -13.93 -5.24
CA LYS A 168 14.34 -13.39 -4.84
C LYS A 168 14.35 -12.80 -3.43
N VAL A 169 13.17 -12.46 -2.94
CA VAL A 169 12.91 -11.76 -1.68
C VAL A 169 12.53 -12.75 -0.60
N LEU A 170 12.26 -13.99 -0.91
CA LEU A 170 11.85 -15.01 0.07
C LEU A 170 13.03 -15.93 0.31
N ASP A 171 13.20 -16.34 1.56
CA ASP A 171 14.35 -17.17 1.91
C ASP A 171 14.22 -18.53 1.20
N ARG A 172 15.34 -19.02 0.64
CA ARG A 172 15.40 -20.28 -0.13
C ARG A 172 14.81 -21.43 0.71
N GLY A 173 13.55 -21.78 0.44
CA GLY A 173 12.81 -22.83 1.16
C GLY A 173 11.34 -22.47 1.42
N GLU A 174 10.99 -21.18 1.48
CA GLU A 174 9.60 -20.74 1.51
C GLU A 174 9.01 -20.80 0.10
N LYS A 175 8.29 -21.89 -0.21
CA LYS A 175 7.47 -21.93 -1.41
C LYS A 175 6.23 -21.07 -1.14
N ILE A 176 6.13 -19.91 -1.78
CA ILE A 176 4.87 -19.17 -1.80
C ILE A 176 3.91 -19.91 -2.71
N GLU A 177 2.77 -20.28 -2.15
CA GLU A 177 1.56 -20.53 -2.92
C GLU A 177 0.60 -19.40 -2.55
N LEU A 178 0.23 -18.57 -3.54
CA LEU A 178 -0.78 -17.54 -3.33
C LEU A 178 -2.15 -18.20 -3.16
N LEU A 179 -2.67 -18.15 -1.93
CA LEU A 179 -3.98 -18.68 -1.58
C LEU A 179 -4.98 -17.53 -1.56
N VAL A 180 -6.05 -17.65 -2.35
CA VAL A 180 -7.02 -16.56 -2.55
C VAL A 180 -8.43 -17.10 -2.56
N ASP A 181 -9.25 -16.59 -1.64
CA ASP A 181 -10.70 -16.76 -1.65
C ASP A 181 -11.35 -15.38 -1.60
N LYS A 182 -12.43 -15.18 -2.37
CA LYS A 182 -13.17 -13.92 -2.35
C LYS A 182 -14.08 -13.93 -1.12
N THR A 183 -13.86 -13.02 -0.18
CA THR A 183 -14.71 -12.91 1.00
C THR A 183 -16.00 -12.18 0.60
N GLU A 184 -17.12 -12.91 0.54
CA GLU A 184 -18.44 -12.27 0.50
C GLU A 184 -18.73 -11.71 1.90
N ASN A 185 -18.90 -10.38 2.01
CA ASN A 185 -19.07 -9.64 3.27
C ASN A 185 -19.95 -10.40 4.29
N LEU A 186 -19.35 -10.85 5.40
CA LEU A 186 -20.09 -11.12 6.63
C LEU A 186 -20.36 -9.77 7.31
N GLN A 187 -21.58 -9.25 7.13
CA GLN A 187 -22.09 -8.15 7.94
C GLN A 187 -22.15 -8.62 9.41
N PHE A 188 -21.20 -8.22 10.24
CA PHE A 188 -21.43 -8.21 11.67
C PHE A 188 -22.19 -6.93 12.03
N GLN A 189 -23.50 -7.09 12.21
CA GLN A 189 -24.30 -6.17 13.02
C GLN A 189 -23.94 -6.40 14.49
N GLY A 190 -23.62 -5.33 15.19
CA GLY A 190 -23.44 -5.26 16.64
C GLY A 190 -23.49 -3.81 17.07
#